data_AF-A0A6G3LFV3-F1
#
_entry.id   AF-A0A6G3LFV3-F1
#
_cell.length_a   1.000
_cell.length_b   1.000
_cell.length_c   1.000
_cell.angle_alpha   90.00
_cell.angle_beta   90.00
_cell.angle_gamma   90.00
#
_symmetry.space_group_name_H-M   'P 1'
#
loop_
_entity.id
_entity.type
_entity.pdbx_description
1 polymer ?
#
loop_
_entity_poly.entity_id
_entity_poly.type
_entity_poly.pdbx_seq_one_letter_code
_entity_poly.pdbx_strand_id
1 'polypeptide(L)'
;MSKSRRSVAIDEEIVEELSKFSDDRGMTLAGYIRSMFISAIQAERSGFYPPNLLKEALGYETLKRLGFIFVPVSILDAQSEEEIEDLGKDLGKALAELSPNASEIFERYALSLKIAFPRGSSLLILPSRNPESKLRSLLIGMAIGLGLKVEREGEIVIVRLGDREPQ
;
A
#
# COMPACT_ATOMS: atom_id res chain seq x y z
N MET A 1 -0.52 -30.98 -2.27
CA MET A 1 0.46 -31.22 -3.33
C MET A 1 1.81 -31.54 -2.70
N SER A 2 2.45 -32.65 -3.07
CA SER A 2 3.81 -32.99 -2.63
C SER A 2 4.76 -31.85 -3.00
N LYS A 3 5.45 -31.27 -2.00
CA LYS A 3 6.50 -30.26 -2.22
C LYS A 3 7.75 -30.96 -2.75
N SER A 4 7.85 -31.07 -4.07
CA SER A 4 9.10 -31.50 -4.72
C SER A 4 10.14 -30.38 -4.63
N ARG A 5 11.33 -30.69 -4.13
CA ARG A 5 12.46 -29.75 -4.10
C ARG A 5 13.23 -29.86 -5.41
N ARG A 6 13.57 -28.72 -6.00
CA ARG A 6 14.41 -28.61 -7.20
C ARG A 6 15.59 -27.70 -6.89
N SER A 7 16.75 -27.99 -7.47
CA SER A 7 17.95 -27.15 -7.39
C SER A 7 17.97 -26.18 -8.57
N VAL A 8 18.38 -24.95 -8.32
CA VAL A 8 18.59 -23.91 -9.33
C VAL A 8 20.02 -23.40 -9.15
N ALA A 9 20.77 -23.26 -10.25
CA ALA A 9 22.10 -22.67 -10.22
C ALA A 9 21.97 -21.14 -10.33
N ILE A 10 22.65 -20.43 -9.44
CA ILE A 10 22.72 -18.96 -9.35
C ILE A 10 24.19 -18.62 -9.07
N ASP A 11 24.67 -17.50 -9.62
CA ASP A 11 26.04 -17.04 -9.39
C ASP A 11 26.31 -16.80 -7.89
N GLU A 12 27.50 -17.22 -7.44
CA GLU A 12 27.91 -17.19 -6.04
C GLU A 12 27.82 -15.77 -5.44
N GLU A 13 28.31 -14.76 -6.15
CA GLU A 13 28.25 -13.36 -5.73
C GLU A 13 26.82 -12.89 -5.44
N ILE A 14 25.84 -13.32 -6.24
CA ILE A 14 24.42 -12.98 -6.03
C ILE A 14 23.89 -13.68 -4.79
N VAL A 15 24.26 -14.95 -4.59
CA VAL A 15 23.84 -15.73 -3.42
C VAL A 15 24.38 -15.13 -2.12
N GLU A 16 25.63 -14.68 -2.12
CA GLU A 16 26.26 -14.02 -0.97
C GLU A 16 25.53 -12.74 -0.58
N GLU A 17 25.22 -11.87 -1.55
CA GLU A 17 24.47 -10.63 -1.31
C GLU A 17 23.05 -10.91 -0.80
N LEU A 18 22.36 -11.88 -1.41
CA LEU A 18 21.03 -12.28 -0.94
C LEU A 18 21.06 -12.88 0.47
N SER A 19 22.14 -13.56 0.86
CA SER A 19 22.30 -14.11 2.21
C SER A 19 22.37 -12.98 3.24
N LYS A 20 23.20 -11.96 3.00
CA LYS A 20 23.30 -10.78 3.89
C LYS A 20 21.94 -10.12 4.08
N PHE A 21 21.20 -9.89 2.98
CA PHE A 21 19.87 -9.29 3.04
C PHE A 21 18.85 -10.14 3.79
N SER A 22 18.97 -11.46 3.74
CA SER A 22 18.11 -12.36 4.49
C SER A 22 18.40 -12.32 5.99
N ASP A 23 19.68 -12.26 6.38
CA ASP A 23 20.13 -12.18 7.77
C ASP A 23 19.68 -10.87 8.43
N ASP A 24 19.83 -9.73 7.73
CA ASP A 24 19.37 -8.42 8.19
C ASP A 24 17.86 -8.37 8.49
N ARG A 25 17.10 -9.28 7.88
CA ARG A 25 15.64 -9.40 8.03
C ARG A 25 15.22 -10.54 8.96
N GLY A 26 16.17 -11.23 9.59
CA GLY A 26 15.90 -12.38 10.46
C GLY A 26 15.28 -13.57 9.71
N MET A 27 15.56 -13.72 8.41
CA MET A 27 15.03 -14.77 7.56
C MET A 27 16.14 -15.72 7.11
N THR A 28 15.79 -17.00 6.90
CA THR A 28 16.69 -17.91 6.17
C THR A 28 16.76 -17.53 4.69
N LEU A 29 17.92 -17.72 4.03
CA LEU A 29 18.09 -17.48 2.59
C LEU A 29 17.01 -18.19 1.75
N ALA A 30 16.70 -19.46 2.06
CA ALA A 30 15.66 -20.21 1.37
C ALA A 30 14.25 -19.60 1.58
N GLY A 31 13.98 -19.04 2.76
CA GLY A 31 12.75 -18.31 3.06
C GLY A 31 12.67 -17.00 2.27
N TYR A 32 13.78 -16.26 2.22
CA TYR A 32 13.89 -15.00 1.49
C TYR A 32 13.67 -15.20 -0.01
N ILE A 33 14.39 -16.14 -0.64
CA ILE A 33 14.24 -16.49 -2.06
C ILE A 33 12.80 -16.95 -2.37
N ARG A 34 12.21 -17.77 -1.50
CA ARG A 34 10.82 -18.21 -1.68
C ARG A 34 9.86 -17.02 -1.67
N SER A 35 10.04 -16.08 -0.76
CA SER A 35 9.21 -14.86 -0.69
C SER A 35 9.32 -14.06 -1.98
N MET A 36 10.54 -13.84 -2.47
CA MET A 36 10.76 -13.12 -3.74
C MET A 36 10.08 -13.81 -4.92
N PHE A 37 10.21 -15.14 -5.05
CA PHE A 37 9.55 -15.87 -6.13
C PHE A 37 8.03 -15.87 -6.02
N ILE A 38 7.47 -15.96 -4.82
CA ILE A 38 6.01 -15.85 -4.63
C ILE A 38 5.53 -14.47 -5.09
N SER A 39 6.21 -13.39 -4.69
CA SER A 39 5.87 -12.03 -5.12
C SER A 39 6.01 -11.85 -6.64
N ALA A 40 7.07 -12.40 -7.25
CA ALA A 40 7.25 -12.36 -8.70
C ALA A 40 6.13 -13.12 -9.44
N ILE A 41 5.74 -14.30 -8.94
CA ILE A 41 4.62 -15.07 -9.51
C ILE A 41 3.30 -14.31 -9.39
N GLN A 42 3.06 -13.64 -8.25
CA GLN A 42 1.87 -12.82 -8.07
C GLN A 42 1.83 -11.66 -9.07
N ALA A 43 2.95 -10.96 -9.25
CA ALA A 43 3.06 -9.88 -10.23
C ALA A 43 2.77 -10.37 -11.66
N GLU A 44 3.36 -11.49 -12.08
CA GLU A 44 3.09 -12.10 -13.40
C GLU A 44 1.63 -12.47 -13.59
N ARG A 45 0.99 -13.07 -12.57
CA ARG A 45 -0.45 -13.41 -12.60
C ARG A 45 -1.35 -12.19 -12.73
N SER A 46 -0.88 -11.04 -12.26
CA SER A 46 -1.57 -9.75 -12.39
C SER A 46 -1.20 -9.00 -13.68
N GLY A 47 -0.43 -9.62 -14.59
CA GLY A 47 -0.06 -9.05 -15.88
C GLY A 47 1.14 -8.10 -15.83
N PHE A 48 1.90 -8.09 -14.72
CA PHE A 48 3.09 -7.26 -14.57
C PHE A 48 4.37 -8.08 -14.73
N TYR A 49 5.31 -7.57 -15.53
CA TYR A 49 6.66 -8.15 -15.62
C TYR A 49 7.49 -7.76 -14.37
N PRO A 50 7.85 -8.71 -13.48
CA PRO A 50 8.40 -8.38 -12.16
C PRO A 50 9.68 -7.54 -12.19
N PRO A 51 10.65 -7.78 -13.10
CA PRO A 51 11.85 -6.94 -13.17
C PRO A 51 11.56 -5.47 -13.49
N ASN A 52 10.58 -5.18 -14.35
CA ASN A 52 10.19 -3.79 -14.62
C ASN A 52 9.43 -3.19 -13.43
N LEU A 53 8.52 -3.95 -12.83
CA LEU A 53 7.77 -3.52 -11.65
C LEU A 53 8.71 -3.16 -10.49
N LEU A 54 9.78 -3.93 -10.26
CA LEU A 54 10.79 -3.63 -9.25
C LEU A 54 11.56 -2.34 -9.55
N LYS A 55 11.95 -2.11 -10.81
CA LYS A 55 12.61 -0.86 -11.21
C LYS A 55 11.71 0.35 -11.02
N GLU A 56 10.44 0.24 -11.40
CA GLU A 56 9.43 1.28 -11.19
C GLU A 56 9.23 1.53 -9.69
N ALA A 57 9.08 0.47 -8.88
CA ALA A 57 8.95 0.58 -7.43
C ALA A 57 10.14 1.30 -6.78
N LEU A 58 11.38 1.03 -7.22
CA LEU A 58 12.56 1.76 -6.74
C LEU A 58 12.50 3.25 -7.07
N GLY A 59 12.06 3.60 -8.29
CA GLY A 59 11.82 4.98 -8.69
C GLY A 59 10.76 5.65 -7.80
N TYR A 60 9.64 4.95 -7.56
CA TYR A 60 8.57 5.43 -6.69
C TYR A 60 9.03 5.65 -5.24
N GLU A 61 9.80 4.71 -4.66
CA GLU A 61 10.34 4.87 -3.32
C GLU A 61 11.33 6.04 -3.23
N THR A 62 12.11 6.28 -4.29
CA THR A 62 13.00 7.45 -4.37
C THR A 62 12.20 8.76 -4.37
N LEU A 63 11.16 8.84 -5.21
CA LEU A 63 10.28 10.01 -5.28
C LEU A 63 9.54 10.26 -3.94
N LYS A 64 9.04 9.21 -3.28
CA LYS A 64 8.41 9.32 -1.96
C LYS A 64 9.35 9.91 -0.90
N ARG A 65 10.63 9.52 -0.91
CA ARG A 65 11.65 10.09 -0.01
C ARG A 65 11.86 11.59 -0.25
N LEU A 66 11.68 12.06 -1.48
CA LEU A 66 11.72 13.48 -1.86
C LEU A 66 10.41 14.22 -1.55
N GLY A 67 9.41 13.55 -0.97
CA GLY A 67 8.13 14.16 -0.60
C GLY A 67 7.07 14.12 -1.69
N PHE A 68 7.29 13.41 -2.79
CA PHE A 68 6.26 13.20 -3.81
C PHE A 68 5.20 12.21 -3.31
N ILE A 69 3.96 12.47 -3.71
CA ILE A 69 2.81 11.62 -3.42
C ILE A 69 2.07 11.28 -4.72
N PHE A 70 1.44 10.10 -4.76
CA PHE A 70 0.53 9.74 -5.83
C PHE A 70 -0.86 10.24 -5.48
N VAL A 71 -1.45 11.01 -6.38
CA VAL A 71 -2.84 11.46 -6.25
C VAL A 71 -3.55 11.27 -7.58
N PRO A 72 -4.86 10.95 -7.56
CA PRO A 72 -5.67 11.02 -8.76
C PRO A 72 -5.62 12.43 -9.34
N VAL A 73 -5.32 12.55 -10.64
CA VAL A 73 -5.21 13.87 -11.32
C VAL A 73 -6.49 14.69 -11.14
N SER A 74 -7.66 14.04 -11.11
CA SER A 74 -8.96 14.66 -10.89
C SER A 74 -9.08 15.46 -9.59
N ILE A 75 -8.20 15.25 -8.60
CA ILE A 75 -8.16 16.07 -7.38
C ILE A 75 -7.76 17.53 -7.66
N LEU A 76 -7.04 17.76 -8.77
CA LEU A 76 -6.58 19.07 -9.19
C LEU A 76 -7.73 19.93 -9.72
N ASP A 77 -8.71 19.29 -10.38
CA ASP A 77 -9.86 19.94 -10.98
C ASP A 77 -11.03 20.15 -10.00
N ALA A 78 -11.03 19.43 -8.88
CA ALA A 78 -12.08 19.50 -7.89
C ALA A 78 -12.17 20.88 -7.21
N GLN A 79 -13.38 21.42 -7.18
CA GLN A 79 -13.71 22.76 -6.69
C GLN A 79 -14.03 22.78 -5.20
N SER A 80 -14.41 21.63 -4.63
CA SER A 80 -14.79 21.50 -3.22
C SER A 80 -14.24 20.24 -2.57
N GLU A 81 -14.18 20.22 -1.24
CA GLU A 81 -13.82 19.01 -0.48
C GLU A 81 -14.87 17.90 -0.62
N GLU A 82 -16.14 18.26 -0.85
CA GLU A 82 -17.24 17.33 -1.06
C GLU A 82 -17.05 16.54 -2.38
N GLU A 83 -16.71 17.24 -3.47
CA GLU A 83 -16.38 16.60 -4.75
C GLU A 83 -15.21 15.62 -4.62
N ILE A 84 -14.20 15.96 -3.81
CA ILE A 84 -13.04 15.09 -3.58
C ILE A 84 -13.42 13.88 -2.72
N GLU A 85 -14.29 14.06 -1.73
CA GLU A 85 -14.81 12.94 -0.94
C GLU A 85 -15.60 11.98 -1.82
N ASP A 86 -16.42 12.48 -2.74
CA ASP A 86 -17.19 11.64 -3.67
C ASP A 86 -16.29 10.92 -4.68
N LEU A 87 -15.30 11.60 -5.25
CA LEU A 87 -14.23 10.96 -6.02
C LEU A 87 -13.56 9.84 -5.21
N GLY A 88 -13.24 10.12 -3.95
CA GLY A 88 -12.70 9.13 -3.03
C GLY A 88 -13.61 7.92 -2.86
N LYS A 89 -14.92 8.12 -2.68
CA LYS A 89 -15.89 7.02 -2.55
C LYS A 89 -15.88 6.12 -3.78
N ASP A 90 -15.86 6.69 -4.98
CA ASP A 90 -15.86 5.92 -6.21
C ASP A 90 -14.55 5.15 -6.41
N LEU A 91 -13.41 5.78 -6.09
CA LEU A 91 -12.11 5.10 -6.07
C LEU A 91 -12.05 3.98 -5.03
N GLY A 92 -12.64 4.17 -3.86
CA GLY A 92 -12.72 3.17 -2.81
C GLY A 92 -13.54 1.95 -3.25
N LYS A 93 -14.70 2.16 -3.87
CA LYS A 93 -15.52 1.08 -4.44
C LYS A 93 -14.77 0.32 -5.52
N ALA A 94 -14.15 1.04 -6.47
CA ALA A 94 -13.36 0.43 -7.52
C ALA A 94 -12.19 -0.40 -6.95
N LEU A 95 -11.52 0.10 -5.90
CA LEU A 95 -10.44 -0.64 -5.24
C LEU A 95 -10.94 -1.93 -4.59
N ALA A 96 -12.12 -1.92 -3.95
CA ALA A 96 -12.74 -3.12 -3.38
C ALA A 96 -13.04 -4.19 -4.44
N GLU A 97 -13.40 -3.77 -5.65
CA GLU A 97 -13.67 -4.68 -6.78
C GLU A 97 -12.39 -5.23 -7.41
N LEU A 98 -11.34 -4.40 -7.49
CA LEU A 98 -10.09 -4.74 -8.18
C LEU A 98 -9.12 -5.57 -7.34
N SER A 99 -9.23 -5.54 -6.01
CA SER A 99 -8.24 -6.20 -5.16
C SER A 99 -8.84 -6.86 -3.92
N PRO A 100 -8.51 -8.15 -3.64
CA PRO A 100 -8.91 -8.80 -2.39
C PRO A 100 -8.25 -8.18 -1.15
N ASN A 101 -7.18 -7.38 -1.33
CA ASN A 101 -6.42 -6.74 -0.23
C ASN A 101 -6.68 -5.23 -0.17
N ALA A 102 -7.86 -4.77 -0.59
CA ALA A 102 -8.21 -3.36 -0.73
C ALA A 102 -7.92 -2.51 0.54
N SER A 103 -8.24 -3.03 1.73
CA SER A 103 -7.97 -2.34 3.02
C SER A 103 -6.48 -2.14 3.28
N GLU A 104 -5.64 -3.13 2.95
CA GLU A 104 -4.18 -3.01 3.13
C GLU A 104 -3.59 -2.01 2.13
N ILE A 105 -4.08 -2.02 0.88
CA ILE A 105 -3.66 -1.04 -0.14
C ILE A 105 -4.05 0.37 0.30
N PHE A 106 -5.27 0.56 0.80
CA PHE A 106 -5.72 1.83 1.35
C PHE A 106 -4.88 2.29 2.54
N GLU A 107 -4.58 1.39 3.49
CA GLU A 107 -3.73 1.72 4.64
C GLU A 107 -2.35 2.20 4.17
N ARG A 108 -1.70 1.45 3.27
CA ARG A 108 -0.39 1.82 2.73
C ARG A 108 -0.44 3.17 1.99
N TYR A 109 -1.51 3.41 1.24
CA TYR A 109 -1.73 4.68 0.56
C TYR A 109 -1.87 5.83 1.56
N ALA A 110 -2.76 5.71 2.54
CA ALA A 110 -2.98 6.72 3.58
C ALA A 110 -1.70 7.07 4.35
N LEU A 111 -0.93 6.04 4.74
CA LEU A 111 0.36 6.23 5.42
C LEU A 111 1.39 6.95 4.53
N SER A 112 1.37 6.69 3.21
CA SER A 112 2.27 7.35 2.27
C SER A 112 2.02 8.85 2.13
N LEU A 113 0.79 9.31 2.42
CA LEU A 113 0.43 10.74 2.37
C LEU A 113 0.88 11.52 3.61
N LYS A 114 1.42 10.85 4.64
CA LYS A 114 1.92 11.46 5.90
C LYS A 114 0.88 12.25 6.72
N ILE A 115 -0.40 12.12 6.39
CA ILE A 115 -1.54 12.72 7.12
C ILE A 115 -2.36 11.68 7.91
N ALA A 116 -2.01 10.40 7.78
CA ALA A 116 -2.62 9.29 8.49
C ALA A 116 -1.59 8.55 9.34
N PHE A 117 -2.01 8.12 10.53
CA PHE A 117 -1.14 7.48 11.52
C PHE A 117 -1.82 6.20 12.05
N PRO A 118 -1.07 5.09 12.17
CA PRO A 118 -1.64 3.85 12.68
C PRO A 118 -1.86 3.93 14.20
N ARG A 119 -2.99 3.42 14.67
CA ARG A 119 -3.33 3.22 16.08
C ARG A 119 -4.08 1.91 16.27
N GLY A 120 -3.36 0.85 16.61
CA GLY A 120 -3.96 -0.49 16.75
C GLY A 120 -4.52 -0.99 15.41
N SER A 121 -5.81 -1.32 15.39
CA SER A 121 -6.57 -1.71 14.18
C SER A 121 -7.26 -0.53 13.47
N SER A 122 -6.85 0.70 13.79
CA SER A 122 -7.41 1.92 13.21
C SER A 122 -6.33 2.82 12.61
N LEU A 123 -6.74 3.67 11.68
CA LEU A 123 -5.97 4.81 11.20
C LEU A 123 -6.57 6.11 11.74
N LEU A 124 -5.72 6.95 12.30
CA LEU A 124 -6.06 8.33 12.65
C LEU A 124 -5.65 9.24 11.51
N ILE A 125 -6.60 9.98 10.96
CA ILE A 125 -6.36 11.03 9.96
C ILE A 125 -6.44 12.36 10.68
N LEU A 126 -5.32 13.09 10.71
CA LEU A 126 -5.22 14.34 11.45
C LEU A 126 -5.95 15.47 10.71
N PRO A 127 -6.46 16.48 11.43
CA PRO A 127 -6.88 17.72 10.81
C PRO A 127 -5.74 18.32 10.00
N SER A 128 -6.07 18.78 8.80
CA SER A 128 -5.11 19.27 7.82
C SER A 128 -5.62 20.58 7.24
N ARG A 129 -4.71 21.50 6.96
CA ARG A 129 -5.02 22.77 6.28
C ARG A 129 -4.48 22.71 4.85
N ASN A 130 -5.01 23.57 3.97
CA ASN A 130 -4.61 23.60 2.56
C ASN A 130 -3.09 23.50 2.36
N PRO A 131 -2.58 22.62 1.46
CA PRO A 131 -3.30 21.77 0.49
C PRO A 131 -3.72 20.37 1.03
N GLU A 132 -3.37 20.02 2.27
CA GLU A 132 -3.56 18.67 2.82
C GLU A 132 -5.03 18.32 3.09
N SER A 133 -5.91 19.32 3.21
CA SER A 133 -7.34 19.08 3.46
C SER A 133 -8.00 18.33 2.29
N LYS A 134 -7.57 18.60 1.04
CA LYS A 134 -7.97 17.85 -0.15
C LYS A 134 -7.62 16.36 -0.02
N LEU A 135 -6.39 16.07 0.41
CA LEU A 135 -5.93 14.69 0.61
C LEU A 135 -6.72 13.98 1.72
N ARG A 136 -7.03 14.70 2.80
CA ARG A 136 -7.87 14.20 3.88
C ARG A 136 -9.27 13.83 3.38
N SER A 137 -9.93 14.69 2.62
CA SER A 137 -11.25 14.39 2.05
C SER A 137 -11.21 13.19 1.09
N LEU A 138 -10.15 13.06 0.30
CA LEU A 138 -9.94 11.89 -0.56
C LEU A 138 -9.85 10.60 0.26
N LEU A 139 -9.04 10.59 1.33
CA LEU A 139 -8.89 9.42 2.20
C LEU A 139 -10.19 9.04 2.90
N ILE A 140 -10.94 10.03 3.40
CA ILE A 140 -12.25 9.82 4.02
C ILE A 140 -13.20 9.17 3.01
N GLY A 141 -13.27 9.72 1.80
CA GLY A 141 -14.07 9.19 0.72
C GLY A 141 -13.72 7.75 0.38
N MET A 142 -12.43 7.47 0.18
CA MET A 142 -11.95 6.11 -0.11
C MET A 142 -12.31 5.11 0.99
N ALA A 143 -12.13 5.49 2.27
CA ALA A 143 -12.51 4.64 3.39
C ALA A 143 -14.02 4.31 3.37
N ILE A 144 -14.88 5.30 3.12
CA ILE A 144 -16.32 5.10 2.99
C ILE A 144 -16.63 4.19 1.79
N GLY A 145 -15.99 4.43 0.64
CA GLY A 145 -16.17 3.64 -0.58
C GLY A 145 -15.78 2.17 -0.42
N LEU A 146 -14.76 1.89 0.40
CA LEU A 146 -14.34 0.55 0.80
C LEU A 146 -15.29 -0.12 1.80
N GLY A 147 -16.28 0.60 2.34
CA GLY A 147 -17.16 0.10 3.40
C GLY A 147 -16.51 0.06 4.78
N LEU A 148 -15.39 0.76 4.99
CA LEU A 148 -14.75 0.85 6.29
C LEU A 148 -15.55 1.75 7.25
N LYS A 149 -15.47 1.46 8.55
CA LYS A 149 -16.13 2.29 9.56
C LYS A 149 -15.33 3.58 9.76
N VAL A 150 -15.95 4.73 9.49
CA VAL A 150 -15.36 6.06 9.66
C VAL A 150 -16.06 6.81 10.79
N GLU A 151 -15.31 7.22 11.80
CA GLU A 151 -15.80 7.97 12.97
C GLU A 151 -15.12 9.35 12.99
N ARG A 152 -15.89 10.41 13.21
CA ARG A 152 -15.38 11.79 13.29
C ARG A 152 -15.38 12.23 14.76
N GLU A 153 -14.20 12.37 15.35
CA GLU A 153 -14.01 12.82 16.74
C GLU A 153 -13.41 14.24 16.72
N GLY A 154 -14.28 15.24 16.74
CA GLY A 154 -13.89 16.64 16.56
C GLY A 154 -13.29 16.85 15.16
N GLU A 155 -12.04 17.30 15.10
CA GLU A 155 -11.33 17.49 13.83
C GLU A 155 -10.55 16.24 13.35
N ILE A 156 -10.41 15.22 14.20
CA ILE A 156 -9.73 13.97 13.88
C ILE A 156 -10.72 12.99 13.27
N VAL A 157 -10.29 12.24 12.25
CA VAL A 157 -11.07 11.13 11.69
C VAL A 157 -10.40 9.81 12.04
N ILE A 158 -11.21 8.84 12.47
CA ILE A 158 -10.77 7.49 12.81
C ILE A 158 -11.37 6.53 11.79
N VAL A 159 -10.52 5.81 11.07
CA VAL A 159 -10.93 4.75 10.13
C VAL A 159 -10.58 3.41 10.74
N ARG A 160 -11.57 2.52 10.93
CA ARG A 160 -11.34 1.16 11.42
C ARG A 160 -11.05 0.22 10.25
N LEU A 161 -9.89 -0.42 10.25
CA LEU A 161 -9.41 -1.26 9.14
C LEU A 161 -9.96 -2.70 9.17
N GLY A 162 -10.75 -3.06 10.17
CA GLY A 162 -11.19 -4.44 10.44
C GLY A 162 -10.18 -5.20 11.30
N ASP A 163 -10.61 -6.32 11.88
CA ASP A 163 -9.77 -7.12 12.76
C ASP A 163 -8.62 -7.76 11.96
N ARG A 164 -7.39 -7.40 12.32
CA ARG A 164 -6.21 -8.19 11.97
C ARG A 164 -6.29 -9.46 12.81
N GLU A 165 -6.51 -10.62 12.19
CA GLU A 165 -6.08 -11.86 12.85
C GLU A 165 -4.57 -11.74 13.08
N PRO A 166 -4.08 -11.85 14.32
CA PRO A 166 -2.66 -11.85 14.58
C PRO A 166 -2.04 -13.06 13.89
N GLN A 167 -1.04 -12.80 13.03
CA GLN A 167 -0.18 -13.83 12.44
C GLN A 167 0.70 -14.49 13.50
#